data_AF-C0NTK8-F1
#
_entry.id   AF-C0NTK8-F1
#
_cell.length_a   1.000
_cell.length_b   1.000
_cell.length_c   1.000
_cell.angle_alpha   90.00
_cell.angle_beta   90.00
_cell.angle_gamma   90.00
#
_symmetry.space_group_name_H-M   'P 1'
#
loop_
_entity.id
_entity.type
_entity.pdbx_description
1 polymer ?
#
loop_
_entity_poly.entity_id
_entity_poly.type
_entity_poly.pdbx_seq_one_letter_code
_entity_poly.pdbx_strand_id
1 'polypeptide(L)'
;MNDNPVTNVSLSNIQVYCTRDELHRREMGSCLGSEQWGLILDIYRSKGRPHYYSRKREEYAQIKFDLDADLTSLFNWNTKQVFVYVLASYPTTSSSSSNLTTESIIWDMIIPATESPLSIPALTRRFFPSKKSKSSRFSSKTNKNTSSDSKKPKNRGLLRLRNQKSKYQITDISGQIALRENAQLVVAWNVQPWIGALMWSPHSKIAENIGGALGGLLDAVIITGGKGGRSKPFNFPALKVAGKKEG
;
A
#
# COMPACT_ATOMS: atom_id res chain seq x y z
N MET A 1 -2.38 -20.60 -23.81
CA MET A 1 -3.25 -19.41 -23.97
C MET A 1 -2.83 -18.42 -22.89
N ASN A 2 -1.96 -17.46 -23.23
CA ASN A 2 -1.62 -16.38 -22.32
C ASN A 2 -2.79 -15.38 -22.34
N ASP A 3 -3.88 -15.73 -21.66
CA ASP A 3 -4.86 -14.73 -21.27
C ASP A 3 -4.15 -13.85 -20.23
N ASN A 4 -3.41 -12.85 -20.71
CA ASN A 4 -2.75 -11.90 -19.85
C ASN A 4 -3.83 -11.27 -18.96
N PRO A 5 -3.75 -11.44 -17.63
CA PRO A 5 -4.80 -10.94 -16.75
C PRO A 5 -4.98 -9.44 -17.00
N VAL A 6 -6.18 -9.05 -17.41
CA VAL A 6 -6.53 -7.64 -17.57
C VAL A 6 -6.67 -7.07 -16.16
N THR A 7 -5.57 -6.60 -15.61
CA THR A 7 -5.57 -5.82 -14.37
C THR A 7 -5.76 -4.35 -14.75
N ASN A 8 -6.82 -3.74 -14.24
CA ASN A 8 -6.98 -2.28 -14.32
C ASN A 8 -6.65 -1.73 -12.94
N VAL A 9 -5.59 -0.94 -12.85
CA VAL A 9 -5.14 -0.34 -11.61
C VAL A 9 -4.95 1.16 -11.80
N SER A 10 -5.61 1.94 -10.97
CA SER A 10 -5.58 3.40 -11.00
C SER A 10 -5.35 3.95 -9.60
N LEU A 11 -4.44 4.91 -9.51
CA LEU A 11 -4.16 5.69 -8.31
C LEU A 11 -4.62 7.13 -8.52
N SER A 12 -5.34 7.66 -7.55
CA SER A 12 -5.86 9.03 -7.61
C SER A 12 -5.87 9.69 -6.23
N ASN A 13 -6.22 10.98 -6.17
CA ASN A 13 -6.36 11.75 -4.93
C ASN A 13 -5.17 11.60 -3.96
N ILE A 14 -3.95 11.85 -4.46
CA ILE A 14 -2.73 11.70 -3.68
C ILE A 14 -2.51 12.97 -2.86
N GLN A 15 -2.48 12.80 -1.53
CA GLN A 15 -2.19 13.86 -0.58
C GLN A 15 -0.93 13.50 0.18
N VAL A 16 0.03 14.42 0.21
CA VAL A 16 1.35 14.20 0.79
C VAL A 16 1.55 15.15 1.95
N TYR A 17 2.04 14.62 3.07
CA TYR A 17 2.30 15.36 4.28
C TYR A 17 3.73 15.10 4.73
N CYS A 18 4.55 16.15 4.71
CA CYS A 18 5.91 16.08 5.22
C CYS A 18 5.95 16.61 6.66
N THR A 19 6.65 15.90 7.53
CA THR A 19 6.91 16.30 8.92
C THR A 19 8.40 16.16 9.19
N ARG A 20 8.96 17.13 9.90
CA ARG A 20 10.35 17.09 10.35
C ARG A 20 10.39 16.65 11.80
N ASP A 21 11.38 15.84 12.15
CA ASP A 21 11.65 15.59 13.56
C ASP A 21 12.27 16.84 14.21
N GLU A 22 11.45 17.56 14.97
CA GLU A 22 11.87 18.79 15.64
C GLU A 22 12.34 18.43 17.05
N LEU A 23 13.66 18.47 17.24
CA LEU A 23 14.30 17.88 18.41
C LEU A 23 13.82 18.48 19.76
N HIS A 24 13.24 19.69 19.82
CA HIS A 24 12.93 20.31 21.12
C HIS A 24 12.03 21.57 21.09
N ARG A 25 10.87 21.60 20.41
CA ARG A 25 9.99 22.78 20.50
C ARG A 25 8.49 22.45 20.56
N ARG A 26 7.93 22.46 21.78
CA ARG A 26 6.49 22.52 22.03
C ARG A 26 6.02 23.97 21.88
N GLU A 27 5.60 24.37 20.69
CA GLU A 27 4.80 25.60 20.52
C GLU A 27 3.55 25.25 19.72
N MET A 28 2.47 24.91 20.44
CA MET A 28 1.15 24.65 19.87
C MET A 28 0.46 26.01 19.67
N GLY A 29 0.61 26.61 18.49
CA GLY A 29 -0.14 27.82 18.11
C GLY A 29 -1.63 27.51 17.92
N SER A 30 -2.48 28.14 18.74
CA SER A 30 -3.92 27.87 18.90
C SER A 30 -4.85 28.47 17.82
N CYS A 31 -4.40 28.63 16.57
CA CYS A 31 -5.10 29.53 15.62
C CYS A 31 -5.88 28.86 14.46
N LEU A 32 -6.24 27.57 14.50
CA LEU A 32 -6.90 26.89 13.37
C LEU A 32 -8.24 26.22 13.76
N GLY A 33 -9.22 26.28 12.85
CA GLY A 33 -10.61 25.82 13.03
C GLY A 33 -10.79 24.30 13.10
N SER A 34 -11.90 23.87 13.69
CA SER A 34 -12.21 22.48 14.09
C SER A 34 -12.20 21.45 12.95
N GLU A 35 -12.60 21.81 11.74
CA GLU A 35 -12.59 20.89 10.58
C GLU A 35 -11.16 20.54 10.13
N GLN A 36 -10.22 21.47 10.31
CA GLN A 36 -8.80 21.23 10.05
C GLN A 36 -8.12 20.46 11.19
N TRP A 37 -8.67 20.53 12.43
CA TRP A 37 -8.18 19.75 13.57
C TRP A 37 -8.31 18.24 13.36
N GLY A 38 -9.36 17.75 12.71
CA GLY A 38 -9.51 16.31 12.42
C GLY A 38 -8.38 15.79 11.52
N LEU A 39 -8.09 16.51 10.43
CA LEU A 39 -7.00 16.19 9.51
C LEU A 39 -5.62 16.31 10.19
N ILE A 40 -5.46 17.31 11.06
CA ILE A 40 -4.28 17.49 11.90
C ILE A 40 -4.15 16.32 12.86
N LEU A 41 -5.16 15.94 13.63
CA LEU A 41 -5.07 14.83 14.60
C LEU A 41 -4.66 13.52 13.94
N ASP A 42 -5.16 13.22 12.74
CA ASP A 42 -4.72 12.06 11.96
C ASP A 42 -3.22 12.09 11.65
N ILE A 43 -2.66 13.29 11.42
CA ILE A 43 -1.22 13.54 11.21
C ILE A 43 -0.45 13.50 12.54
N TYR A 44 -1.01 14.05 13.62
CA TYR A 44 -0.38 14.12 14.93
C TYR A 44 -0.35 12.77 15.64
N ARG A 45 -1.36 11.92 15.47
CA ARG A 45 -1.39 10.57 16.05
C ARG A 45 -0.28 9.68 15.46
N SER A 46 0.30 10.05 14.31
CA SER A 46 1.47 9.40 13.71
C SER A 46 2.81 10.13 13.96
N LYS A 47 2.85 11.22 14.73
CA LYS A 47 4.09 11.85 15.24
C LYS A 47 4.72 11.08 16.42
N GLY A 48 4.39 9.79 16.59
CA GLY A 48 5.22 8.91 17.40
C GLY A 48 6.59 8.77 16.74
N ARG A 49 7.68 9.02 17.48
CA ARG A 49 9.07 8.91 16.97
C ARG A 49 9.30 7.48 16.47
N PRO A 50 9.54 7.22 15.18
CA PRO A 50 9.78 5.86 14.70
C PRO A 50 11.14 5.30 15.16
N HIS A 51 12.15 6.17 15.27
CA HIS A 51 13.51 5.79 15.63
C HIS A 51 14.01 6.57 16.85
N TYR A 52 14.04 5.93 18.02
CA TYR A 52 14.64 6.49 19.24
C TYR A 52 16.18 6.62 19.16
N TYR A 53 16.82 5.98 18.18
CA TYR A 53 18.28 5.87 18.12
C TYR A 53 18.94 6.85 17.14
N SER A 54 18.19 7.47 16.23
CA SER A 54 18.77 8.44 15.30
C SER A 54 18.88 9.80 15.98
N ARG A 55 20.11 10.26 16.23
CA ARG A 55 20.37 11.64 16.69
C ARG A 55 20.27 12.65 15.55
N LYS A 56 20.13 12.17 14.31
CA LYS A 56 20.05 13.00 13.11
C LYS A 56 18.62 13.50 12.94
N ARG A 57 18.48 14.73 12.47
CA ARG A 57 17.18 15.29 12.11
C ARG A 57 16.75 14.64 10.80
N GLU A 58 15.67 13.88 10.85
CA GLU A 58 15.10 13.22 9.69
C GLU A 58 13.75 13.83 9.35
N GLU A 59 13.45 13.82 8.06
CA GLU A 59 12.17 14.20 7.52
C GLU A 59 11.39 12.95 7.13
N TYR A 60 10.12 12.93 7.52
CA TYR A 60 9.21 11.84 7.26
C TYR A 60 8.10 12.33 6.35
N ALA A 61 7.77 11.54 5.32
CA ALA A 61 6.61 11.77 4.49
C ALA A 61 5.52 10.71 4.75
N GLN A 62 4.28 11.17 4.87
CA GLN A 62 3.07 10.35 4.93
C GLN A 62 2.21 10.66 3.72
N ILE A 63 1.66 9.62 3.11
CA ILE A 63 0.87 9.75 1.88
C ILE A 63 -0.52 9.18 2.13
N LYS A 64 -1.55 9.90 1.70
CA LYS A 64 -2.90 9.38 1.54
C LYS A 64 -3.21 9.26 0.05
N PHE A 65 -3.90 8.21 -0.34
CA PHE A 65 -4.23 7.97 -1.75
C PHE A 65 -5.55 7.22 -1.90
N ASP A 66 -6.16 7.35 -3.07
CA ASP A 66 -7.22 6.48 -3.55
C ASP A 66 -6.63 5.41 -4.46
N LEU A 67 -7.08 4.17 -4.30
CA LEU A 67 -6.65 3.04 -5.12
C LEU A 67 -7.87 2.26 -5.61
N ASP A 68 -8.05 2.23 -6.93
CA ASP A 68 -8.99 1.36 -7.60
C ASP A 68 -8.18 0.31 -8.38
N ALA A 69 -8.28 -0.95 -7.97
CA ALA A 69 -7.60 -2.06 -8.64
C ALA A 69 -8.56 -3.24 -8.82
N ASP A 70 -8.67 -3.73 -10.05
CA ASP A 70 -9.31 -5.00 -10.33
C ASP A 70 -8.24 -6.08 -10.55
N LEU A 71 -8.02 -6.87 -9.52
CA LEU A 71 -7.09 -8.00 -9.50
C LEU A 71 -7.84 -9.33 -9.54
N THR A 72 -9.13 -9.33 -9.88
CA THR A 72 -9.96 -10.54 -9.89
C THR A 72 -9.41 -11.60 -10.83
N SER A 73 -8.85 -11.17 -11.97
CA SER A 73 -8.22 -12.03 -12.98
C SER A 73 -6.98 -12.79 -12.47
N LEU A 74 -6.35 -12.32 -11.39
CA LEU A 74 -5.21 -13.00 -10.76
C LEU A 74 -5.65 -14.17 -9.88
N PHE A 75 -6.93 -14.26 -9.51
CA PHE A 75 -7.45 -15.36 -8.70
C PHE A 75 -7.95 -16.51 -9.59
N ASN A 76 -7.13 -17.55 -9.69
CA ASN A 76 -7.50 -18.83 -10.29
C ASN A 76 -7.51 -19.95 -9.23
N TRP A 77 -7.83 -21.19 -9.63
CA TRP A 77 -7.85 -22.34 -8.73
C TRP A 77 -6.52 -22.59 -8.01
N ASN A 78 -5.39 -22.23 -8.65
CA ASN A 78 -4.05 -22.40 -8.10
C ASN A 78 -3.62 -21.20 -7.26
N THR A 79 -4.41 -20.12 -7.16
CA THR A 79 -4.00 -18.94 -6.40
C THR A 79 -4.29 -19.14 -4.92
N LYS A 80 -3.26 -19.01 -4.08
CA LYS A 80 -3.40 -19.04 -2.62
C LYS A 80 -3.68 -17.66 -2.08
N GLN A 81 -2.83 -16.70 -2.44
CA GLN A 81 -2.97 -15.31 -2.02
C GLN A 81 -2.27 -14.36 -2.98
N VAL A 82 -2.79 -13.13 -3.07
CA VAL A 82 -2.17 -12.04 -3.83
C VAL A 82 -1.69 -11.00 -2.83
N PHE A 83 -0.39 -10.70 -2.86
CA PHE A 83 0.23 -9.64 -2.09
C PHE A 83 0.27 -8.38 -2.94
N VAL A 84 -0.46 -7.35 -2.53
CA VAL A 84 -0.53 -6.06 -3.22
C VAL A 84 0.22 -5.05 -2.39
N TYR A 85 1.04 -4.23 -3.03
CA TYR A 85 1.80 -3.20 -2.35
C TYR A 85 1.91 -1.94 -3.21
N VAL A 86 2.01 -0.80 -2.54
CA VAL A 86 2.20 0.51 -3.17
C VAL A 86 3.59 1.00 -2.84
N LEU A 87 4.35 1.29 -3.89
CA LEU A 87 5.69 1.85 -3.85
C LEU A 87 5.60 3.36 -4.09
N ALA A 88 6.36 4.14 -3.33
CA ALA A 88 6.75 5.48 -3.71
C ALA A 88 8.09 5.39 -4.44
N SER A 89 8.10 5.67 -5.74
CA SER A 89 9.27 5.71 -6.60
C SER A 89 9.67 7.16 -6.85
N TYR A 90 10.91 7.52 -6.59
CA TYR A 90 11.43 8.87 -6.87
C TYR A 90 12.90 8.79 -7.34
N PRO A 91 13.41 9.81 -8.05
CA PRO A 91 14.80 9.84 -8.50
C PRO A 91 15.78 9.88 -7.32
N THR A 92 16.79 9.01 -7.34
CA THR A 92 17.79 8.91 -6.26
C THR A 92 18.65 10.17 -6.15
N THR A 93 18.82 10.90 -7.26
CA THR A 93 19.63 12.12 -7.37
C THR A 93 18.99 13.01 -8.43
N SER A 94 18.81 14.29 -8.14
CA SER A 94 18.18 15.23 -9.08
C SER A 94 19.02 15.43 -10.36
N SER A 95 20.33 15.22 -10.28
CA SER A 95 21.29 15.54 -11.35
C SER A 95 21.82 14.34 -12.14
N SER A 96 21.60 13.10 -11.69
CA SER A 96 22.19 11.96 -12.38
C SER A 96 21.32 11.54 -13.55
N SER A 97 21.92 11.50 -14.74
CA SER A 97 21.42 10.87 -15.97
C SER A 97 21.10 9.38 -15.81
N SER A 98 21.46 8.78 -14.68
CA SER A 98 21.14 7.41 -14.34
C SER A 98 19.63 7.28 -14.04
N ASN A 99 18.95 6.31 -14.66
CA ASN A 99 17.58 5.90 -14.36
C ASN A 99 17.41 5.26 -12.95
N LEU A 100 18.28 5.60 -12.00
CA LEU A 100 18.27 5.08 -10.64
C LEU A 100 17.15 5.75 -9.86
N THR A 101 16.05 5.01 -9.69
CA THR A 101 14.95 5.37 -8.82
C THR A 101 15.10 4.66 -7.47
N THR A 102 14.91 5.43 -6.40
CA THR A 102 14.69 4.88 -5.06
C THR A 102 13.23 4.50 -4.94
N GLU A 103 12.96 3.28 -4.47
CA GLU A 103 11.61 2.77 -4.25
C GLU A 103 11.41 2.44 -2.78
N SER A 104 10.28 2.85 -2.22
CA SER A 104 9.92 2.57 -0.83
C SER A 104 8.47 2.11 -0.73
N ILE A 105 8.23 0.99 -0.05
CA ILE A 105 6.87 0.49 0.17
C ILE A 105 6.19 1.37 1.21
N ILE A 106 5.05 1.96 0.85
CA ILE A 106 4.26 2.80 1.77
C ILE A 106 3.05 2.07 2.32
N TRP A 107 2.59 1.04 1.63
CA TRP A 107 1.38 0.30 1.97
C TRP A 107 1.44 -1.10 1.39
N ASP A 108 0.89 -2.06 2.12
CA ASP A 108 0.79 -3.46 1.71
C ASP A 108 -0.53 -4.07 2.20
N MET A 109 -1.05 -5.01 1.42
CA MET A 109 -2.19 -5.84 1.79
C MET A 109 -2.08 -7.21 1.15
N ILE A 110 -2.44 -8.23 1.93
CA ILE A 110 -2.56 -9.60 1.45
C ILE A 110 -4.05 -9.88 1.22
N ILE A 111 -4.39 -10.28 0.00
CA ILE A 111 -5.73 -10.73 -0.38
C ILE A 111 -5.71 -12.27 -0.46
N PRO A 112 -6.27 -12.99 0.53
CA PRO A 112 -6.34 -14.44 0.47
C PRO A 112 -7.43 -14.91 -0.50
N ALA A 113 -7.15 -16.02 -1.19
CA ALA A 113 -8.14 -16.72 -2.00
C ALA A 113 -9.22 -17.37 -1.13
N THR A 114 -10.28 -17.84 -1.78
CA THR A 114 -11.30 -18.66 -1.11
C THR A 114 -10.69 -19.99 -0.69
N GLU A 115 -11.06 -20.50 0.49
CA GLU A 115 -10.64 -21.84 0.93
C GLU A 115 -11.06 -22.85 -0.14
N SER A 116 -10.07 -23.59 -0.66
CA SER A 116 -10.37 -24.66 -1.59
C SER A 116 -11.14 -25.77 -0.83
N PRO A 117 -12.10 -26.46 -1.48
CA PRO A 117 -12.78 -27.60 -0.88
C PRO A 117 -11.83 -28.73 -0.45
N LEU A 118 -10.62 -28.76 -1.04
CA LEU A 118 -9.55 -29.72 -0.78
C LEU A 118 -8.51 -29.25 0.24
N SER A 119 -8.69 -28.06 0.83
CA SER A 119 -7.80 -27.60 1.89
C SER A 119 -7.95 -28.46 3.15
N ILE A 120 -6.85 -28.73 3.86
CA ILE A 120 -6.85 -29.56 5.09
C ILE A 120 -7.94 -29.11 6.08
N PRO A 121 -8.14 -27.81 6.41
CA PRO A 121 -9.20 -27.40 7.32
C PRO A 121 -10.62 -27.71 6.81
N ALA A 122 -10.86 -27.57 5.51
CA ALA A 122 -12.15 -27.91 4.90
C ALA A 122 -12.37 -29.43 4.91
N LEU A 123 -11.34 -30.22 4.61
CA LEU A 123 -11.37 -31.68 4.69
C LEU A 123 -11.54 -32.17 6.13
N THR A 124 -10.82 -31.62 7.09
CA THR A 124 -10.99 -31.94 8.52
C THR A 124 -12.40 -31.62 8.98
N ARG A 125 -13.00 -30.49 8.55
CA ARG A 125 -14.41 -30.17 8.85
C ARG A 125 -15.38 -31.15 8.19
N ARG A 126 -15.06 -31.63 6.98
CA ARG A 126 -15.89 -32.58 6.22
C ARG A 126 -15.86 -33.99 6.81
N PHE A 127 -14.68 -34.49 7.19
CA PHE A 127 -14.48 -35.87 7.62
C PHE A 127 -14.45 -36.05 9.15
N PHE A 128 -14.04 -35.02 9.89
CA PHE A 128 -14.00 -35.02 11.36
C PHE A 128 -14.81 -33.84 11.92
N PRO A 129 -16.14 -33.82 11.72
CA PRO A 129 -16.98 -32.75 12.25
C PRO A 129 -16.95 -32.78 13.78
N SER A 130 -16.20 -31.86 14.39
CA SER A 130 -16.28 -31.66 15.83
C SER A 130 -17.70 -31.20 16.17
N LYS A 131 -18.42 -31.95 17.02
CA LYS A 131 -19.77 -31.62 17.51
C LYS A 131 -19.80 -30.39 18.44
N LYS A 132 -19.01 -29.34 18.18
CA LYS A 132 -19.01 -28.10 18.98
C LYS A 132 -20.24 -27.25 18.65
N SER A 133 -21.33 -27.67 19.29
CA SER A 133 -22.37 -26.88 19.94
C SER A 133 -23.02 -25.74 19.16
N LYS A 134 -24.31 -25.93 18.90
CA LYS A 134 -25.37 -24.92 18.72
C LYS A 134 -25.55 -24.01 19.97
N SER A 135 -24.47 -23.51 20.55
CA SER A 135 -24.45 -22.60 21.69
C SER A 135 -23.43 -21.53 21.34
N SER A 136 -23.80 -20.33 20.92
CA SER A 136 -24.55 -19.39 21.74
C SER A 136 -25.53 -18.60 20.88
N ARG A 137 -26.83 -18.85 21.09
CA ARG A 137 -27.94 -17.97 20.71
C ARG A 137 -27.96 -16.72 21.60
N PHE A 138 -26.80 -16.11 21.88
CA PHE A 138 -26.75 -14.83 22.60
C PHE A 138 -27.11 -13.72 21.63
N SER A 139 -28.41 -13.49 21.57
CA SER A 139 -29.05 -12.28 21.08
C SER A 139 -28.53 -11.07 21.88
N SER A 140 -27.42 -10.48 21.48
CA SER A 140 -27.08 -9.11 21.87
C SER A 140 -27.67 -8.18 20.82
N LYS A 141 -28.87 -7.73 21.12
CA LYS A 141 -29.62 -6.67 20.44
C LYS A 141 -28.79 -5.38 20.54
N THR A 142 -28.03 -5.02 19.49
CA THR A 142 -27.29 -3.75 19.48
C THR A 142 -27.35 -3.12 18.09
N ASN A 143 -28.18 -2.08 18.02
CA ASN A 143 -28.14 -0.93 17.13
C ASN A 143 -28.00 -1.17 15.62
N LYS A 144 -29.19 -1.27 15.03
CA LYS A 144 -29.58 -0.82 13.70
C LYS A 144 -29.08 0.62 13.44
N ASN A 145 -27.81 0.80 13.06
CA ASN A 145 -27.28 2.06 12.54
C ASN A 145 -26.24 1.74 11.44
N THR A 146 -26.46 2.31 10.26
CA THR A 146 -25.62 2.29 9.05
C THR A 146 -25.71 1.01 8.20
N SER A 147 -26.70 0.89 7.30
CA SER A 147 -26.67 1.42 5.91
C SER A 147 -25.72 0.64 4.97
N SER A 148 -26.33 -0.30 4.24
CA SER A 148 -26.14 -0.55 2.81
C SER A 148 -24.73 -0.78 2.24
N ASP A 149 -24.29 -2.03 2.14
CA ASP A 149 -23.87 -2.63 0.85
C ASP A 149 -23.83 -4.17 0.95
N SER A 150 -24.87 -4.75 1.56
CA SER A 150 -25.05 -6.20 1.65
C SER A 150 -25.72 -6.71 0.38
N LYS A 151 -24.95 -7.11 -0.64
CA LYS A 151 -25.28 -8.10 -1.70
C LYS A 151 -24.37 -8.06 -2.93
N LYS A 152 -23.34 -7.21 -2.97
CA LYS A 152 -22.35 -7.33 -4.04
C LYS A 152 -21.62 -8.67 -3.85
N PRO A 153 -21.46 -9.48 -4.93
CA PRO A 153 -20.59 -10.64 -4.85
C PRO A 153 -19.25 -10.13 -4.32
N LYS A 154 -18.71 -10.80 -3.29
CA LYS A 154 -17.40 -10.48 -2.72
C LYS A 154 -16.36 -10.88 -3.78
N ASN A 155 -16.28 -10.07 -4.84
CA ASN A 155 -15.37 -10.25 -5.96
C ASN A 155 -13.97 -10.10 -5.40
N ARG A 156 -13.35 -11.24 -5.11
CA ARG A 156 -11.98 -11.30 -4.59
C ARG A 156 -11.07 -10.62 -5.61
N GLY A 157 -10.19 -9.76 -5.14
CA GLY A 157 -9.31 -8.99 -6.01
C GLY A 157 -9.84 -7.63 -6.44
N LEU A 158 -11.14 -7.33 -6.26
CA LEU A 158 -11.65 -5.98 -6.44
C LEU A 158 -11.30 -5.11 -5.21
N LEU A 159 -10.36 -4.19 -5.39
CA LEU A 159 -9.87 -3.29 -4.36
C LEU A 159 -10.31 -1.87 -4.69
N ARG A 160 -11.05 -1.25 -3.77
CA ARG A 160 -11.52 0.14 -3.89
C ARG A 160 -11.28 0.85 -2.57
N LEU A 161 -10.11 1.48 -2.46
CA LEU A 161 -9.68 2.22 -1.29
C LEU A 161 -9.84 3.72 -1.54
N ARG A 162 -10.34 4.44 -0.54
CA ARG A 162 -10.56 5.89 -0.58
C ARG A 162 -9.86 6.53 0.61
N ASN A 163 -9.09 7.58 0.36
CA ASN A 163 -8.31 8.29 1.37
C ASN A 163 -7.46 7.35 2.25
N GLN A 164 -6.90 6.31 1.63
CA GLN A 164 -6.12 5.29 2.31
C GLN A 164 -4.82 5.90 2.82
N LYS A 165 -4.64 5.90 4.15
CA LYS A 165 -3.40 6.32 4.78
C LYS A 165 -2.30 5.28 4.55
N SER A 166 -1.08 5.75 4.29
CA SER A 166 0.11 4.91 4.25
C SER A 166 0.32 4.19 5.59
N LYS A 167 0.74 2.93 5.52
CA LYS A 167 1.09 2.11 6.68
C LYS A 167 2.49 2.43 7.16
N TYR A 168 3.40 2.68 6.23
CA TYR A 168 4.78 3.06 6.50
C TYR A 168 5.02 4.53 6.16
N GLN A 169 6.00 5.11 6.84
CA GLN A 169 6.50 6.46 6.57
C GLN A 169 7.70 6.36 5.64
N ILE A 170 7.86 7.34 4.76
CA ILE A 170 9.03 7.41 3.87
C ILE A 170 10.08 8.31 4.50
N THR A 171 11.32 7.83 4.50
CA THR A 171 12.53 8.61 4.79
C THR A 171 13.53 8.43 3.66
N ASP A 172 14.26 9.48 3.32
CA ASP A 172 15.38 9.39 2.39
C ASP A 172 16.71 9.23 3.15
N ILE A 173 17.71 8.60 2.51
CA ILE A 173 19.05 8.43 3.08
C ILE A 173 19.76 9.78 3.35
N SER A 174 19.40 10.82 2.58
CA SER A 174 19.89 12.19 2.79
C SER A 174 19.30 12.85 4.05
N GLY A 175 18.24 12.28 4.62
CA GLY A 175 17.44 12.89 5.69
C GLY A 175 16.50 14.01 5.21
N GLN A 176 16.52 14.36 3.92
CA GLN A 176 15.73 15.45 3.33
C GLN A 176 14.79 14.92 2.23
N ILE A 177 13.67 14.31 2.64
CA ILE A 177 12.67 13.81 1.69
C ILE A 177 11.94 14.96 0.98
N ALA A 178 11.77 16.11 1.63
CA ALA A 178 11.04 17.24 1.04
C ALA A 178 11.76 17.87 -0.17
N LEU A 179 13.08 17.67 -0.28
CA LEU A 179 13.88 18.14 -1.42
C LEU A 179 13.76 17.22 -2.64
N ARG A 180 13.19 16.03 -2.49
CA ARG A 180 12.99 15.11 -3.62
C ARG A 180 11.81 15.55 -4.47
N GLU A 181 12.00 15.48 -5.78
CA GLU A 181 11.02 15.88 -6.78
C GLU A 181 10.63 14.70 -7.67
N ASN A 182 9.51 14.82 -8.37
CA ASN A 182 9.00 13.82 -9.32
C ASN A 182 8.80 12.43 -8.71
N ALA A 183 8.28 12.40 -7.47
CA ALA A 183 7.85 11.17 -6.85
C ALA A 183 6.56 10.66 -7.51
N GLN A 184 6.44 9.36 -7.68
CA GLN A 184 5.25 8.73 -8.21
C GLN A 184 4.89 7.51 -7.37
N LEU A 185 3.60 7.22 -7.26
CA LEU A 185 3.14 5.99 -6.65
C LEU A 185 2.98 4.92 -7.72
N VAL A 186 3.52 3.74 -7.44
CA VAL A 186 3.43 2.57 -8.30
C VAL A 186 2.77 1.45 -7.53
N VAL A 187 1.69 0.88 -8.07
CA VAL A 187 1.07 -0.32 -7.52
C VAL A 187 1.72 -1.53 -8.16
N ALA A 188 2.18 -2.44 -7.32
CA ALA A 188 2.72 -3.72 -7.73
C ALA A 188 2.09 -4.84 -6.90
N TRP A 189 2.16 -6.05 -7.44
CA TRP A 189 1.64 -7.22 -6.75
C TRP A 189 2.52 -8.44 -6.98
N ASN A 190 2.37 -9.41 -6.09
CA ASN A 190 2.95 -10.74 -6.17
C ASN A 190 1.83 -11.77 -5.98
N VAL A 191 1.68 -12.69 -6.93
CA VAL A 191 0.74 -13.80 -6.86
C VAL A 191 1.47 -15.02 -6.31
N GLN A 192 0.94 -15.56 -5.23
CA GLN A 192 1.45 -16.78 -4.61
C GLN A 192 0.52 -17.94 -4.96
N PRO A 193 0.97 -18.91 -5.78
CA PRO A 193 0.18 -20.09 -6.04
C PRO A 193 0.23 -21.09 -4.87
N TRP A 194 -0.69 -22.05 -4.83
CA TRP A 194 -0.64 -23.19 -3.93
C TRP A 194 0.56 -24.08 -4.26
N ILE A 195 0.78 -24.32 -5.55
CA ILE A 195 1.92 -25.07 -6.08
C ILE A 195 2.48 -24.30 -7.28
N GLY A 196 3.77 -23.92 -7.22
CA GLY A 196 4.46 -23.25 -8.32
C GLY A 196 5.34 -22.09 -7.88
N ALA A 197 5.92 -21.39 -8.86
CA ALA A 197 6.74 -20.21 -8.66
C ALA A 197 5.88 -18.98 -8.31
N LEU A 198 6.46 -18.08 -7.52
CA LEU A 198 5.88 -16.76 -7.26
C LEU A 198 5.87 -15.94 -8.55
N MET A 199 4.79 -15.20 -8.79
CA MET A 199 4.66 -14.37 -9.99
C MET A 199 4.52 -12.89 -9.64
N TRP A 200 5.25 -12.00 -10.31
CA TRP A 200 5.26 -10.57 -10.03
C TRP A 200 4.61 -9.74 -11.14
N SER A 201 4.09 -8.57 -10.77
CA SER A 201 3.57 -7.60 -11.72
C SER A 201 4.66 -7.05 -12.65
N PRO A 202 4.37 -6.71 -13.92
CA PRO A 202 5.39 -6.28 -14.90
C PRO A 202 6.13 -4.99 -14.54
N HIS A 203 5.57 -4.19 -13.63
CA HIS A 203 6.07 -2.84 -13.33
C HIS A 203 6.96 -2.84 -12.08
N SER A 204 7.23 -4.01 -11.50
CA SER A 204 8.12 -4.17 -10.35
C SER A 204 9.56 -4.34 -10.83
N LYS A 205 10.53 -3.70 -10.18
CA LYS A 205 11.96 -3.90 -10.49
C LYS A 205 12.41 -5.36 -10.35
N ILE A 206 11.72 -6.16 -9.56
CA ILE A 206 12.00 -7.61 -9.44
C ILE A 206 11.79 -8.32 -10.77
N ALA A 207 10.74 -7.96 -11.51
CA ALA A 207 10.50 -8.49 -12.84
C ALA A 207 11.66 -8.14 -13.78
N GLU A 208 12.12 -6.89 -13.78
CA GLU A 208 13.26 -6.43 -14.58
C GLU A 208 14.58 -7.14 -14.22
N ASN A 209 14.85 -7.32 -12.92
CA ASN A 209 16.08 -7.93 -12.43
C ASN A 209 16.12 -9.46 -12.69
N ILE A 210 14.98 -10.16 -12.53
CA ILE A 210 14.91 -11.60 -12.75
C ILE A 210 14.91 -11.92 -14.25
N GLY A 211 14.18 -11.15 -15.05
CA GLY A 211 14.19 -11.23 -16.51
C GLY A 211 15.57 -11.01 -17.10
N GLY A 212 16.29 -10.00 -16.60
CA GLY A 212 17.65 -9.70 -17.04
C GLY A 212 18.68 -10.78 -16.68
N ALA A 213 18.59 -11.35 -15.47
CA ALA A 213 19.59 -12.30 -14.99
C ALA A 213 19.53 -13.68 -15.67
N LEU A 214 18.35 -14.13 -16.10
CA LEU A 214 18.12 -15.46 -16.68
C LEU A 214 17.46 -15.40 -18.07
N GLY A 215 17.77 -14.33 -18.82
CA GLY A 215 17.56 -14.24 -20.26
C GLY A 215 16.10 -14.24 -20.69
N GLY A 216 15.24 -13.38 -20.13
CA GLY A 216 13.89 -13.02 -20.61
C GLY A 216 12.86 -14.15 -20.72
N LEU A 217 13.26 -15.41 -20.81
CA LEU A 217 12.39 -16.57 -20.87
C LEU A 217 11.66 -16.76 -19.55
N LEU A 218 12.33 -16.48 -18.43
CA LEU A 218 11.67 -16.52 -17.12
C LEU A 218 10.66 -15.40 -16.93
N ASP A 219 10.77 -14.27 -17.65
CA ASP A 219 9.72 -13.25 -17.62
C ASP A 219 8.39 -13.83 -18.08
N ALA A 220 8.40 -14.72 -19.08
CA ALA A 220 7.19 -15.39 -19.53
C ALA A 220 6.57 -16.33 -18.48
N VAL A 221 7.34 -16.76 -17.48
CA VAL A 221 6.91 -17.71 -16.44
C VAL A 221 6.54 -16.99 -15.14
N ILE A 222 7.28 -15.95 -14.80
CA ILE A 222 7.27 -15.30 -13.49
C ILE A 222 6.55 -13.94 -13.56
N ILE A 223 6.47 -13.29 -14.71
CA ILE A 223 5.72 -12.04 -14.83
C ILE A 223 4.25 -12.36 -15.10
N THR A 224 3.36 -11.86 -14.25
CA THR A 224 1.93 -11.84 -14.55
C THR A 224 1.68 -10.87 -15.70
N GLY A 225 0.92 -11.24 -16.73
CA GLY A 225 0.41 -10.25 -17.68
C GLY A 225 -0.43 -9.16 -16.99
N GLY A 226 -0.53 -7.97 -17.60
CA GLY A 226 -1.42 -6.90 -17.12
C GLY A 226 -0.79 -5.51 -17.14
N LYS A 227 -1.65 -4.48 -17.16
CA LYS A 227 -1.22 -3.08 -17.00
C LYS A 227 -1.15 -2.75 -15.51
N GLY A 228 0.01 -2.31 -15.05
CA GLY A 228 0.21 -1.82 -13.69
C GLY A 228 -0.32 -0.40 -13.56
N GLY A 229 -0.61 0.02 -12.34
CA GLY A 229 -1.09 1.36 -12.05
C GLY A 229 0.07 2.25 -11.60
N ARG A 230 0.37 3.30 -12.38
CA ARG A 230 1.24 4.40 -11.96
C ARG A 230 0.41 5.65 -11.77
N SER A 231 0.70 6.40 -10.71
CA SER A 231 0.09 7.71 -10.51
C SER A 231 0.74 8.77 -11.40
N LYS A 232 0.10 9.93 -11.48
CA LYS A 232 0.78 11.14 -11.92
C LYS A 232 1.94 11.45 -10.97
N PRO A 233 3.06 11.99 -11.48
CA PRO A 233 4.15 12.46 -10.62
C PRO A 233 3.67 13.61 -9.74
N PHE A 234 4.21 13.69 -8.54
CA PHE A 234 3.97 14.74 -7.55
C PHE A 234 5.27 15.10 -6.84
N ASN A 235 5.32 16.30 -6.29
CA ASN A 235 6.44 16.76 -5.48
C ASN A 235 6.10 16.68 -4.00
N PHE A 236 7.11 16.46 -3.17
CA PHE A 236 6.94 16.55 -1.73
C PHE A 236 6.77 18.02 -1.34
N PRO A 237 5.74 18.37 -0.54
CA PRO A 237 5.56 19.75 -0.12
C PRO A 237 6.70 20.21 0.79
N ALA A 238 7.09 21.47 0.63
CA ALA A 238 8.10 22.09 1.48
C ALA A 238 7.64 22.10 2.94
N LEU A 239 8.57 21.85 3.86
CA LEU A 239 8.30 21.94 5.28
C LEU A 239 8.03 23.39 5.66
N LYS A 240 6.95 23.64 6.41
CA LYS A 240 6.68 24.96 6.96
C LYS A 240 7.79 25.30 7.95
N VAL A 241 8.69 26.20 7.56
CA VAL A 241 9.68 26.75 8.48
C VAL A 241 8.93 27.57 9.52
N ALA A 242 9.00 27.18 10.79
CA ALA A 242 8.46 27.95 11.89
C ALA A 242 9.24 29.27 11.99
N GLY A 243 8.68 30.34 11.42
CA GLY A 243 9.06 31.72 11.69
C GLY A 243 10.38 32.19 11.10
N LYS A 244 10.33 32.73 9.87
CA LYS A 244 11.01 34.00 9.64
C LYS A 244 9.91 35.04 9.58
N LYS A 245 9.69 35.75 10.70
CA LYS A 245 8.99 37.03 10.66
C LYS A 245 9.87 37.92 9.78
N GLU A 246 9.40 38.26 8.59
CA GLU A 246 9.87 39.47 7.92
C GLU A 246 9.46 40.62 8.85
N GLY A 247 10.45 41.16 9.56
CA GLY A 247 10.40 42.48 10.15
C GLY A 247 11.01 43.46 9.16
#